data_AF-A0A934SXB4-F1
#
_entry.id   AF-A0A934SXB4-F1
#
_cell.length_a   1.000
_cell.length_b   1.000
_cell.length_c   1.000
_cell.angle_alpha   90.00
_cell.angle_beta   90.00
_cell.angle_gamma   90.00
#
_symmetry.space_group_name_H-M   'P 1'
#
loop_
_entity.id
_entity.type
_entity.pdbx_description
1 polymer ?
#
loop_
_entity_poly.entity_id
_entity_poly.type
_entity_poly.pdbx_seq_one_letter_code
_entity_poly.pdbx_strand_id
1 'polypeptide(L)'
;MLLVDTLDEQALLEAILDASKPPLPASPRQLHWLLFTPFRYPPLPSGSRFRAPADPGVFYGAEERRTACAELGYWRWRFLNDSPALETMPPMAQTLFRTPVAGTAVDLRLPPHDAQRARWGDPLDYSACQAFARSARETGVQIILYESIRDPGAGVCAAVLSHEAFAANQPDLTESWTLAVSRRRVLWRLNSVFEDDAFEFDAAPWSTMAPSDAQNGTAS
;
A
#
# COMPACT_ATOMS: atom_id res chain seq x y z
N MET A 1 -5.48 -11.67 20.90
CA MET A 1 -4.55 -12.53 21.66
C MET A 1 -3.47 -11.61 22.20
N LEU A 2 -3.42 -11.40 23.51
CA LEU A 2 -2.29 -10.73 24.17
C LEU A 2 -1.15 -11.76 24.23
N LEU A 3 0.05 -11.38 23.77
CA LEU A 3 1.23 -12.23 23.87
C LEU A 3 1.94 -12.09 25.23
N VAL A 4 1.54 -11.11 26.04
CA VAL A 4 2.19 -10.73 27.29
C VAL A 4 1.13 -10.26 28.28
N ASP A 5 1.40 -10.44 29.57
CA ASP A 5 0.46 -10.16 30.66
C ASP A 5 0.82 -8.88 31.44
N THR A 6 2.00 -8.30 31.18
CA THR A 6 2.50 -7.10 31.86
C THR A 6 3.13 -6.08 30.89
N LEU A 7 3.22 -4.82 31.35
CA LEU A 7 3.91 -3.76 30.58
C LEU A 7 5.42 -4.01 30.43
N ASP A 8 6.05 -4.63 31.43
CA ASP A 8 7.49 -4.95 31.38
C ASP A 8 7.76 -6.05 30.35
N GLU A 9 6.91 -7.07 30.29
CA GLU A 9 6.98 -8.09 29.25
C GLU A 9 6.68 -7.52 27.86
N GLN A 10 5.73 -6.58 27.74
CA GLN A 10 5.47 -5.86 26.50
C GLN A 10 6.71 -5.08 26.05
N ALA A 11 7.38 -4.37 26.97
CA ALA A 11 8.60 -3.63 26.66
C ALA A 11 9.76 -4.56 26.24
N LEU A 12 9.91 -5.71 26.92
CA LEU A 12 10.90 -6.72 26.55
C LEU A 12 10.61 -7.32 25.17
N LEU A 13 9.35 -7.66 24.89
CA LEU A 13 8.91 -8.16 23.59
C LEU A 13 9.19 -7.12 22.49
N GLU A 14 8.86 -5.86 22.72
CA GLU A 14 9.16 -4.77 21.80
C GLU A 14 10.67 -4.60 21.56
N ALA A 15 11.49 -4.72 22.60
CA ALA A 15 12.95 -4.64 22.48
C ALA A 15 13.52 -5.81 21.64
N ILE A 16 13.04 -7.04 21.87
CA ILE A 16 13.43 -8.23 21.09
C ILE A 16 12.99 -8.06 19.64
N LEU A 17 11.75 -7.62 19.41
CA LEU A 17 11.23 -7.37 18.07
C LEU A 17 12.04 -6.29 17.37
N ASP A 18 12.40 -5.19 18.05
CA ASP A 18 13.20 -4.12 17.47
C ASP A 18 14.61 -4.58 17.09
N ALA A 19 15.26 -5.38 17.95
CA ALA A 19 16.57 -5.96 17.68
C ALA A 19 16.58 -6.93 16.48
N SER A 20 15.45 -7.55 16.16
CA SER A 20 15.30 -8.46 15.01
C SER A 20 15.07 -7.75 13.67
N LYS A 21 14.79 -6.44 13.67
CA LYS A 21 14.47 -5.71 12.44
C LYS A 21 15.72 -5.61 11.56
N PRO A 22 15.58 -5.73 10.21
CA PRO A 22 16.69 -5.53 9.30
C PRO A 22 17.40 -4.19 9.55
N PRO A 23 18.72 -4.07 9.30
CA PRO A 23 19.39 -2.79 9.42
C PRO A 23 18.70 -1.75 8.55
N LEU A 24 18.69 -0.50 9.02
CA LEU A 24 18.20 0.59 8.17
C LEU A 24 19.09 0.69 6.94
N PRO A 25 18.51 0.89 5.73
CA PRO A 25 19.32 1.28 4.59
C PRO A 25 20.13 2.51 4.98
N ALA A 26 21.40 2.58 4.55
CA ALA A 26 22.28 3.70 4.85
C ALA A 26 21.68 4.97 4.25
N SER A 27 20.90 5.70 5.05
CA SER A 27 20.19 6.88 4.59
C SER A 27 21.06 8.10 4.89
N PRO A 28 21.55 8.84 3.88
CA PRO A 28 22.22 10.13 4.11
C PRO A 28 21.26 11.19 4.65
N ARG A 29 19.94 10.94 4.66
CA ARG A 29 18.90 11.81 5.22
C ARG A 29 18.18 11.11 6.37
N GLN A 30 17.97 11.79 7.50
CA GLN A 30 17.17 11.30 8.61
C GLN A 30 15.67 11.35 8.23
N LEU A 31 15.24 10.41 7.39
CA LEU A 31 13.84 10.28 6.99
C LEU A 31 13.00 9.81 8.19
N HIS A 32 11.77 10.33 8.28
CA HIS A 32 10.76 9.85 9.20
C HIS A 32 10.41 8.39 8.88
N TRP A 33 10.08 7.60 9.91
CA TRP A 33 9.85 6.15 9.76
C TRP A 33 8.71 5.82 8.79
N LEU A 34 7.69 6.67 8.68
CA LEU A 34 6.63 6.53 7.68
C LEU A 34 7.15 6.54 6.23
N LEU A 35 8.32 7.16 5.98
CA LEU A 35 8.89 7.31 4.64
C LEU A 35 9.91 6.21 4.31
N PHE A 36 10.76 5.81 5.27
CA PHE A 36 11.80 4.80 4.98
C PHE A 36 11.36 3.34 5.19
N THR A 37 10.32 3.08 6.00
CA THR A 37 9.94 1.70 6.34
C THR A 37 9.61 0.81 5.13
N PRO A 38 8.99 1.31 4.03
CA PRO A 38 8.76 0.49 2.84
C PRO A 38 10.05 0.03 2.13
N PHE A 39 11.18 0.67 2.42
CA PHE A 39 12.50 0.33 1.89
C PHE A 39 13.29 -0.64 2.79
N ARG A 40 12.81 -0.89 4.01
CA ARG A 40 13.52 -1.68 5.03
C ARG A 40 13.22 -3.18 4.96
N TYR A 41 11.96 -3.55 4.75
CA TYR A 41 11.50 -4.93 4.90
C TYR A 41 11.39 -5.66 3.56
N PRO A 42 11.67 -6.99 3.52
CA PRO A 42 11.41 -7.81 2.33
C PRO A 42 9.91 -7.81 2.00
N PRO A 43 9.53 -7.95 0.71
CA PRO A 43 8.13 -8.02 0.34
C PRO A 43 7.57 -9.42 0.65
N LEU A 44 6.27 -9.62 0.40
CA LEU A 44 5.67 -10.96 0.33
C LEU A 44 6.39 -11.82 -0.73
N PRO A 45 6.30 -13.17 -0.67
CA PRO A 45 6.96 -14.06 -1.63
C PRO A 45 6.57 -13.82 -3.10
N SER A 46 5.38 -13.29 -3.36
CA SER A 46 4.91 -12.89 -4.71
C SER A 46 5.37 -11.49 -5.13
N GLY A 47 5.96 -10.72 -4.22
CA GLY A 47 6.18 -9.30 -4.40
C GLY A 47 4.89 -8.47 -4.32
N SER A 48 4.97 -7.25 -4.84
CA SER A 48 3.85 -6.33 -5.08
C SER A 48 3.91 -5.82 -6.53
N ARG A 49 3.00 -4.89 -6.90
CA ARG A 49 2.83 -4.44 -8.29
C ARG A 49 4.13 -4.01 -8.98
N PHE A 50 4.93 -3.15 -8.34
CA PHE A 50 6.20 -2.63 -8.90
C PHE A 50 7.43 -3.13 -8.12
N ARG A 51 7.32 -4.25 -7.40
CA ARG A 51 8.40 -4.84 -6.61
C ARG A 51 8.35 -6.36 -6.64
N ALA A 52 9.27 -7.01 -7.36
CA ALA A 52 9.46 -8.46 -7.26
C ALA A 52 10.19 -8.84 -5.94
N PRO A 53 10.27 -10.13 -5.58
CA PRO A 53 10.86 -10.56 -4.30
C PRO A 53 12.29 -10.12 -4.06
N ALA A 54 13.10 -10.04 -5.11
CA ALA A 54 14.50 -9.61 -5.05
C ALA A 54 14.69 -8.11 -5.30
N ASP A 55 13.62 -7.36 -5.60
CA ASP A 55 13.72 -5.94 -5.93
C ASP A 55 13.77 -5.07 -4.66
N PRO A 56 14.46 -3.90 -4.72
CA PRO A 56 14.45 -2.90 -3.65
C PRO A 56 13.02 -2.46 -3.27
N GLY A 57 12.88 -1.94 -2.06
CA GLY A 57 11.60 -1.46 -1.57
C GLY A 57 10.95 -0.38 -2.43
N VAL A 58 9.63 -0.25 -2.25
CA VAL A 58 8.80 0.71 -2.95
C VAL A 58 7.84 1.32 -1.95
N PHE A 59 7.78 2.65 -1.91
CA PHE A 59 6.74 3.36 -1.20
C PHE A 59 5.54 3.57 -2.15
N TYR A 60 4.36 3.20 -1.69
CA TYR A 60 3.12 3.37 -2.45
C TYR A 60 2.29 4.49 -1.85
N GLY A 61 1.86 5.43 -2.69
CA GLY A 61 0.96 6.52 -2.32
C GLY A 61 -0.05 6.81 -3.44
N ALA A 62 -0.90 7.80 -3.22
CA ALA A 62 -1.82 8.32 -4.23
C ALA A 62 -1.87 9.84 -4.17
N GLU A 63 -2.25 10.48 -5.28
CA GLU A 63 -2.38 11.95 -5.35
C GLU A 63 -3.56 12.46 -4.54
N GLU A 64 -4.61 11.64 -4.39
CA GLU A 64 -5.85 11.99 -3.67
C GLU A 64 -6.11 11.08 -2.46
N ARG A 65 -6.68 11.67 -1.39
CA ARG A 65 -7.10 10.94 -0.17
C ARG A 65 -8.02 9.77 -0.50
N ARG A 66 -9.01 10.00 -1.37
CA ARG A 66 -10.00 9.00 -1.77
C ARG A 66 -9.33 7.77 -2.39
N THR A 67 -8.37 7.97 -3.29
CA THR A 67 -7.64 6.87 -3.95
C THR A 67 -6.78 6.09 -2.96
N ALA A 68 -6.08 6.78 -2.04
CA ALA A 68 -5.33 6.10 -0.97
C ALA A 68 -6.25 5.25 -0.07
N CYS A 69 -7.42 5.79 0.28
CA CYS A 69 -8.45 5.08 1.04
C CYS A 69 -9.04 3.88 0.29
N ALA A 70 -9.23 3.97 -1.03
CA ALA A 70 -9.68 2.87 -1.87
C ALA A 70 -8.64 1.74 -1.94
N GLU A 71 -7.36 2.09 -2.15
CA GLU A 71 -6.25 1.15 -2.22
C GLU A 71 -6.07 0.37 -0.92
N LEU A 72 -5.97 1.08 0.21
CA LEU A 72 -5.85 0.41 1.52
C LEU A 72 -7.13 -0.34 1.90
N GLY A 73 -8.29 0.25 1.59
CA GLY A 73 -9.60 -0.34 1.81
C GLY A 73 -9.76 -1.70 1.13
N TYR A 74 -9.38 -1.79 -0.15
CA TYR A 74 -9.37 -3.03 -0.91
C TYR A 74 -8.54 -4.12 -0.23
N TRP A 75 -7.32 -3.81 0.23
CA TRP A 75 -6.46 -4.82 0.86
C TRP A 75 -7.00 -5.30 2.21
N ARG A 76 -7.62 -4.41 2.99
CA ARG A 76 -8.30 -4.80 4.24
C ARG A 76 -9.55 -5.63 3.97
N TRP A 77 -10.31 -5.28 2.94
CA TRP A 77 -11.46 -6.06 2.49
C TRP A 77 -11.03 -7.45 1.98
N ARG A 78 -9.96 -7.54 1.20
CA ARG A 78 -9.41 -8.81 0.73
C ARG A 78 -8.98 -9.68 1.91
N PHE A 79 -8.26 -9.11 2.87
CA PHE A 79 -7.88 -9.81 4.11
C PHE A 79 -9.09 -10.36 4.88
N LEU A 80 -10.18 -9.59 4.97
CA LEU A 80 -11.44 -10.05 5.58
C LEU A 80 -12.05 -11.23 4.80
N ASN A 81 -12.02 -11.21 3.47
CA ASN A 81 -12.55 -12.32 2.66
C ASN A 81 -11.69 -13.58 2.74
N ASP A 82 -10.37 -13.42 2.81
CA ASP A 82 -9.40 -14.50 3.04
C ASP A 82 -9.50 -15.08 4.47
N SER A 83 -10.35 -14.50 5.33
CA SER A 83 -10.58 -14.91 6.72
C SER A 83 -12.03 -15.41 6.93
N PRO A 84 -12.36 -16.68 6.64
CA PRO A 84 -13.73 -17.19 6.67
C PRO A 84 -14.42 -17.05 8.03
N ALA A 85 -13.65 -17.09 9.13
CA ALA A 85 -14.16 -16.98 10.49
C ALA A 85 -14.54 -15.53 10.90
N LEU A 86 -14.27 -14.54 10.05
CA LEU A 86 -14.59 -13.14 10.30
C LEU A 86 -15.67 -12.66 9.32
N GLU A 87 -16.77 -12.13 9.85
CA GLU A 87 -17.82 -11.49 9.03
C GLU A 87 -17.56 -9.99 8.84
N THR A 88 -16.99 -9.34 9.86
CA THR A 88 -16.61 -7.93 9.86
C THR A 88 -15.29 -7.75 10.60
N MET A 89 -14.58 -6.65 10.32
CA MET A 89 -13.47 -6.20 11.15
C MET A 89 -13.96 -5.06 12.06
N PRO A 90 -13.57 -5.04 13.35
CA PRO A 90 -13.86 -3.89 14.19
C PRO A 90 -13.29 -2.61 13.57
N PRO A 91 -13.91 -1.44 13.77
CA PRO A 91 -13.37 -0.19 13.28
C PRO A 91 -11.92 0.01 13.76
N MET A 92 -11.04 0.34 12.83
CA MET A 92 -9.60 0.53 13.08
C MET A 92 -9.22 1.98 12.87
N ALA A 93 -8.43 2.54 13.79
CA ALA A 93 -7.76 3.80 13.55
C ALA A 93 -6.72 3.63 12.41
N GLN A 94 -6.69 4.58 11.50
CA GLN A 94 -5.74 4.68 10.40
C GLN A 94 -5.18 6.11 10.35
N THR A 95 -3.92 6.24 9.94
CA THR A 95 -3.30 7.53 9.68
C THR A 95 -3.16 7.72 8.17
N LEU A 96 -3.84 8.73 7.64
CA LEU A 96 -3.51 9.27 6.32
C LEU A 96 -2.43 10.33 6.52
N PHE A 97 -1.40 10.30 5.69
CA PHE A 97 -0.37 11.34 5.72
C PHE A 97 0.01 11.75 4.31
N ARG A 98 0.47 12.99 4.18
CA ARG A 98 0.95 13.55 2.92
C ARG A 98 2.44 13.83 3.03
N THR A 99 3.16 13.60 1.95
CA THR A 99 4.57 13.96 1.83
C THR A 99 4.83 14.41 0.40
N PRO A 100 5.60 15.49 0.19
CA PRO A 100 5.99 15.87 -1.15
C PRO A 100 7.05 14.90 -1.68
N VAL A 101 6.93 14.57 -2.97
CA VAL A 101 7.92 13.81 -3.72
C VAL A 101 8.39 14.64 -4.91
N ALA A 102 9.68 14.56 -5.21
CA ALA A 102 10.31 15.21 -6.35
C ALA A 102 11.40 14.28 -6.89
N GLY A 103 11.28 13.91 -8.16
CA GLY A 103 12.22 13.02 -8.82
C GLY A 103 11.82 12.76 -10.26
N THR A 104 12.69 12.08 -11.00
CA THR A 104 12.39 11.65 -12.37
C THR A 104 11.23 10.66 -12.35
N ALA A 105 10.15 11.00 -13.05
CA ALA A 105 8.93 10.21 -13.07
C ALA A 105 8.58 9.71 -14.47
N VAL A 106 7.97 8.53 -14.54
CA VAL A 106 7.27 8.06 -15.74
C VAL A 106 5.81 7.86 -15.42
N ASP A 107 4.93 8.37 -16.30
CA ASP A 107 3.49 8.22 -16.17
C ASP A 107 2.97 7.16 -17.14
N LEU A 108 2.50 6.04 -16.59
CA LEU A 108 1.95 4.93 -17.37
C LEU A 108 0.58 5.23 -18.00
N ARG A 109 -0.04 6.36 -17.64
CA ARG A 109 -1.32 6.82 -18.18
C ARG A 109 -1.15 7.64 -19.46
N LEU A 110 0.09 7.97 -19.84
CA LEU A 110 0.39 8.80 -21.00
C LEU A 110 1.04 7.97 -22.12
N PRO A 111 0.95 8.42 -23.38
CA PRO A 111 1.67 7.80 -24.49
C PRO A 111 3.18 7.75 -24.25
N PRO A 112 3.87 6.66 -24.66
CA PRO A 112 3.32 5.48 -25.36
C PRO A 112 2.80 4.37 -24.43
N HIS A 113 2.78 4.59 -23.12
CA HIS A 113 2.48 3.56 -22.12
C HIS A 113 0.98 3.30 -21.95
N ASP A 114 0.15 4.30 -22.21
CA ASP A 114 -1.32 4.20 -22.21
C ASP A 114 -1.86 3.11 -23.13
N ALA A 115 -1.18 2.84 -24.26
CA ALA A 115 -1.49 1.75 -25.18
C ALA A 115 -1.44 0.36 -24.50
N GLN A 116 -0.76 0.24 -23.36
CA GLN A 116 -0.64 -0.97 -22.56
C GLN A 116 -1.40 -0.87 -21.22
N ARG A 117 -2.39 0.03 -21.10
CA ARG A 117 -3.15 0.26 -19.85
C ARG A 117 -3.69 -1.02 -19.20
N ALA A 118 -4.23 -1.95 -19.99
CA ALA A 118 -4.72 -3.24 -19.48
C ALA A 118 -3.60 -4.08 -18.81
N ARG A 119 -2.38 -4.01 -19.36
CA ARG A 119 -1.20 -4.72 -18.83
C ARG A 119 -0.74 -4.16 -17.50
N TRP A 120 -0.87 -2.85 -17.28
CA TRP A 120 -0.51 -2.19 -16.01
C TRP A 120 -1.55 -2.40 -14.92
N GLY A 121 -2.79 -2.67 -15.33
CA GLY A 121 -3.96 -2.86 -14.48
C GLY A 121 -4.33 -4.31 -14.18
N ASP A 122 -3.52 -5.30 -14.57
CA ASP A 122 -3.84 -6.71 -14.29
C ASP A 122 -3.91 -6.94 -12.76
N PRO A 123 -5.03 -7.46 -12.24
CA PRO A 123 -5.20 -7.65 -10.80
C PRO A 123 -4.39 -8.82 -10.22
N LEU A 124 -3.97 -9.79 -11.06
CA LEU A 124 -3.36 -11.05 -10.64
C LEU A 124 -1.91 -11.20 -11.11
N ASP A 125 -1.57 -10.67 -12.28
CA ASP A 125 -0.22 -10.73 -12.83
C ASP A 125 0.50 -9.38 -12.77
N TYR A 126 1.51 -9.30 -11.90
CA TYR A 126 2.37 -8.12 -11.77
C TYR A 126 3.67 -8.23 -12.57
N SER A 127 3.89 -9.29 -13.35
CA SER A 127 5.14 -9.54 -14.06
C SER A 127 5.58 -8.36 -14.94
N ALA A 128 4.63 -7.76 -15.66
CA ALA A 128 4.86 -6.61 -16.52
C ALA A 128 5.27 -5.35 -15.73
N CYS A 129 4.54 -5.05 -14.66
CA CYS A 129 4.82 -3.90 -13.79
C CYS A 129 6.16 -4.07 -13.05
N GLN A 130 6.48 -5.28 -12.58
CA GLN A 130 7.76 -5.60 -11.95
C GLN A 130 8.92 -5.47 -12.94
N ALA A 131 8.78 -5.99 -14.15
CA ALA A 131 9.79 -5.83 -15.21
C ALA A 131 10.01 -4.36 -15.58
N PHE A 132 8.92 -3.60 -15.72
CA PHE A 132 8.97 -2.17 -15.98
C PHE A 132 9.70 -1.43 -14.84
N ALA A 133 9.39 -1.73 -13.58
CA ALA A 133 10.01 -1.09 -12.43
C ALA A 133 11.52 -1.39 -12.31
N ARG A 134 12.00 -2.55 -12.78
CA ARG A 134 13.44 -2.84 -12.87
C ARG A 134 14.11 -1.95 -13.92
N SER A 135 13.55 -1.89 -15.12
CA SER A 135 14.08 -1.02 -16.20
C SER A 135 14.02 0.47 -15.82
N ALA A 136 12.98 0.90 -15.12
CA ALA A 136 12.88 2.25 -14.56
C ALA A 136 14.03 2.57 -13.61
N ARG A 137 14.38 1.65 -12.69
CA ARG A 137 15.52 1.84 -11.78
C ARG A 137 16.85 1.92 -12.52
N GLU A 138 17.07 1.06 -13.52
CA GLU A 138 18.30 1.05 -14.33
C GLU A 138 18.51 2.37 -15.10
N THR A 139 17.43 3.09 -15.40
CA THR A 139 17.45 4.37 -16.12
C THR A 139 17.37 5.59 -15.21
N GLY A 140 17.40 5.40 -13.88
CA GLY A 140 17.35 6.49 -12.91
C GLY A 140 15.96 7.09 -12.70
N VAL A 141 14.89 6.45 -13.18
CA VAL A 141 13.52 6.82 -12.85
C VAL A 141 13.25 6.46 -11.39
N GLN A 142 12.72 7.41 -10.63
CA GLN A 142 12.49 7.29 -9.20
C GLN A 142 11.02 7.13 -8.84
N ILE A 143 10.10 7.53 -9.74
CA ILE A 143 8.66 7.53 -9.49
C ILE A 143 7.93 6.93 -10.71
N ILE A 144 6.98 6.04 -10.47
CA ILE A 144 6.04 5.57 -11.49
C ILE A 144 4.65 6.04 -11.10
N LEU A 145 3.99 6.83 -11.96
CA LEU A 145 2.58 7.17 -11.84
C LEU A 145 1.75 6.14 -12.60
N TYR A 146 0.68 5.67 -11.98
CA TYR A 146 -0.18 4.65 -12.54
C TYR A 146 -1.62 4.82 -12.06
N GLU A 147 -2.56 4.28 -12.81
CA GLU A 147 -3.96 4.32 -12.46
C GLU A 147 -4.33 3.28 -11.39
N SER A 148 -5.08 3.69 -10.38
CA SER A 148 -5.69 2.74 -9.44
C SER A 148 -6.81 1.97 -10.14
N ILE A 149 -6.72 0.64 -10.10
CA ILE A 149 -7.80 -0.25 -10.52
C ILE A 149 -8.82 -0.51 -9.39
N ARG A 150 -8.51 -0.06 -8.17
CA ARG A 150 -9.33 -0.29 -6.97
C ARG A 150 -10.19 0.91 -6.64
N ASP A 151 -9.75 2.10 -7.04
CA ASP A 151 -10.55 3.30 -6.95
C ASP A 151 -11.59 3.34 -8.10
N PRO A 152 -12.90 3.39 -7.81
CA PRO A 152 -13.93 3.56 -8.84
C PRO A 152 -13.77 4.84 -9.68
N GLY A 153 -13.08 5.85 -9.14
CA GLY A 153 -12.76 7.09 -9.85
C GLY A 153 -11.50 7.00 -10.70
N ALA A 154 -10.83 5.85 -10.74
CA ALA A 154 -9.57 5.64 -11.47
C ALA A 154 -8.49 6.68 -11.10
N GLY A 155 -8.39 7.02 -9.82
CA GLY A 155 -7.45 8.01 -9.33
C GLY A 155 -5.98 7.58 -9.48
N VAL A 156 -5.08 8.51 -9.21
CA VAL A 156 -3.65 8.38 -9.52
C VAL A 156 -2.90 7.82 -8.32
N CYS A 157 -2.20 6.72 -8.55
CA CYS A 157 -1.26 6.14 -7.61
C CYS A 157 0.19 6.44 -8.03
N ALA A 158 1.07 6.53 -7.04
CA ALA A 158 2.50 6.69 -7.23
C ALA A 158 3.26 5.54 -6.56
N ALA A 159 4.14 4.90 -7.30
CA ALA A 159 5.14 3.97 -6.79
C ALA A 159 6.50 4.67 -6.78
N VAL A 160 6.97 5.01 -5.57
CA VAL A 160 8.27 5.65 -5.33
C VAL A 160 9.32 4.56 -5.16
N LEU A 161 10.22 4.46 -6.14
CA LEU A 161 11.21 3.38 -6.27
C LEU A 161 12.50 3.63 -5.49
N SER A 162 12.75 4.87 -5.09
CA SER A 162 13.91 5.29 -4.32
C SER A 162 13.51 6.29 -3.24
N HIS A 163 14.05 6.13 -2.04
CA HIS A 163 13.85 7.07 -0.93
C HIS A 163 14.39 8.47 -1.22
N GLU A 164 15.27 8.62 -2.21
CA GLU A 164 15.80 9.93 -2.63
C GLU A 164 14.74 10.82 -3.27
N ALA A 165 13.63 10.25 -3.74
CA ALA A 165 12.53 11.00 -4.32
C ALA A 165 11.70 11.78 -3.30
N PHE A 166 11.89 11.56 -1.98
CA PHE A 166 11.19 12.38 -0.99
C PHE A 166 11.78 13.79 -0.95
N ALA A 167 10.93 14.78 -1.22
CA ALA A 167 11.33 16.19 -1.20
C ALA A 167 11.38 16.77 0.23
N ALA A 168 10.83 16.04 1.21
CA ALA A 168 10.89 16.35 2.63
C ALA A 168 11.32 15.13 3.44
N ASN A 169 11.90 15.37 4.62
CA ASN A 169 12.31 14.29 5.51
C ASN A 169 11.18 13.75 6.38
N GLN A 170 10.01 14.39 6.39
CA GLN A 170 8.85 13.99 7.18
C GLN A 170 7.55 14.38 6.46
N PRO A 171 6.42 13.71 6.76
CA PRO A 171 5.11 14.14 6.28
C PRO A 171 4.79 15.59 6.65
N ASP A 172 4.10 16.31 5.77
CA ASP A 172 3.67 17.70 5.98
C ASP A 172 2.22 17.80 6.47
N LEU A 173 1.47 16.71 6.39
CA LEU A 173 0.10 16.57 6.90
C LEU A 173 -0.08 15.16 7.45
N THR A 174 -0.80 15.04 8.56
CA THR A 174 -1.24 13.77 9.15
C THR A 174 -2.66 13.91 9.65
N GLU A 175 -3.52 12.96 9.32
CA GLU A 175 -4.93 12.93 9.69
C GLU A 175 -5.25 11.57 10.30
N SER A 176 -6.14 11.59 11.29
CA SER A 176 -6.64 10.37 11.92
C SER A 176 -8.00 10.02 11.34
N TRP A 177 -8.13 8.78 10.88
CA TRP A 177 -9.34 8.26 10.24
C TRP A 177 -9.78 6.96 10.93
N THR A 178 -11.09 6.70 10.92
CA THR A 178 -11.66 5.42 11.32
C THR A 178 -12.04 4.63 10.07
N LEU A 179 -11.51 3.41 9.95
CA LEU A 179 -11.78 2.47 8.88
C LEU A 179 -12.67 1.34 9.39
N ALA A 180 -13.86 1.17 8.81
CA ALA A 180 -14.73 0.02 9.03
C ALA A 180 -14.83 -0.82 7.75
N VAL A 181 -14.68 -2.14 7.88
CA VAL A 181 -14.63 -3.07 6.75
C VAL A 181 -15.64 -4.20 6.96
N SER A 182 -16.49 -4.39 5.96
CA SER A 182 -17.44 -5.50 5.86
C SER A 182 -17.28 -6.18 4.51
N ARG A 183 -17.90 -7.35 4.30
CA ARG A 183 -17.86 -8.03 3.00
C ARG A 183 -18.43 -7.22 1.84
N ARG A 184 -19.35 -6.29 2.12
CA ARG A 184 -20.05 -5.50 1.09
C ARG A 184 -19.48 -4.11 0.88
N ARG A 185 -18.90 -3.52 1.92
CA ARG A 185 -18.50 -2.10 1.90
C ARG A 185 -17.27 -1.84 2.75
N VAL A 186 -16.53 -0.81 2.35
CA VAL A 186 -15.48 -0.17 3.12
C VAL A 186 -15.86 1.28 3.38
N LEU A 187 -15.81 1.67 4.66
CA LEU A 187 -16.17 3.01 5.12
C LEU A 187 -14.97 3.65 5.81
N TRP A 188 -14.73 4.91 5.46
CA TRP A 188 -13.74 5.78 6.07
C TRP A 188 -14.45 6.99 6.65
N ARG A 189 -14.08 7.37 7.86
CA ARG A 189 -14.55 8.60 8.49
C ARG A 189 -13.40 9.37 9.10
N LEU A 190 -13.29 10.65 8.78
CA LEU A 190 -12.30 11.53 9.38
C LEU A 190 -12.61 11.73 10.86
N ASN A 191 -11.60 11.56 11.72
CA ASN A 191 -11.70 11.85 13.14
C ASN A 191 -11.28 13.30 13.38
N SER A 192 -12.16 14.25 13.06
CA SER A 192 -11.95 15.68 13.26
C SER A 192 -13.18 16.31 13.94
N VAL A 193 -12.94 17.36 14.73
CA VAL A 193 -14.00 18.20 15.30
C VAL A 193 -14.32 19.41 14.42
N PHE A 194 -13.47 19.69 13.42
CA PHE A 194 -13.57 20.87 12.56
C PHE A 194 -14.09 20.55 11.16
N GLU A 195 -13.83 19.34 10.70
CA GLU A 195 -14.14 18.87 9.35
C GLU A 195 -14.95 17.59 9.44
N ASP A 196 -15.97 17.46 8.60
CA ASP A 196 -16.70 16.20 8.40
C ASP A 196 -16.38 15.72 6.99
N ASP A 197 -15.64 14.61 6.91
CA ASP A 197 -15.25 14.00 5.65
C ASP A 197 -15.33 12.47 5.78
N ALA A 198 -15.73 11.81 4.70
CA ALA A 198 -15.96 10.38 4.68
C ALA A 198 -15.83 9.82 3.26
N PHE A 199 -15.35 8.59 3.18
CA PHE A 199 -15.35 7.84 1.92
C PHE A 199 -16.09 6.51 2.10
N GLU A 200 -16.86 6.15 1.09
CA GLU A 200 -17.58 4.88 1.03
C GLU A 200 -17.28 4.19 -0.30
N PHE A 201 -16.93 2.92 -0.22
CA PHE A 201 -16.66 2.07 -1.37
C PHE A 201 -17.53 0.82 -1.32
N ASP A 202 -18.27 0.56 -2.39
CA ASP A 202 -18.93 -0.73 -2.61
C ASP A 202 -17.86 -1.76 -3.03
N ALA A 203 -17.87 -2.93 -2.41
CA ALA A 203 -16.89 -3.97 -2.67
C ALA A 203 -17.28 -4.91 -3.83
N ALA A 204 -18.49 -4.81 -4.38
CA ALA A 204 -18.93 -5.65 -5.50
C ALA A 204 -17.98 -5.59 -6.71
N PRO A 205 -17.44 -4.44 -7.13
CA PRO A 205 -16.43 -4.38 -8.20
C PRO A 205 -15.12 -5.06 -7.83
N TRP A 206 -14.75 -5.14 -6.55
CA TRP A 206 -13.52 -5.79 -6.12
C TRP A 206 -13.63 -7.31 -6.12
N SER A 207 -14.83 -7.85 -5.87
CA SER A 207 -15.11 -9.29 -5.94
C SER A 207 -14.89 -9.88 -7.33
N THR A 208 -15.13 -9.11 -8.39
CA THR A 208 -14.88 -9.57 -9.77
C THR A 208 -13.40 -9.53 -10.15
N MET A 209 -12.58 -8.83 -9.37
CA MET A 209 -11.12 -8.72 -9.58
C MET A 209 -10.34 -9.74 -8.75
N ALA A 210 -10.91 -10.25 -7.67
CA ALA A 210 -10.31 -11.31 -6.87
C ALA A 210 -10.38 -12.65 -7.64
N PRO A 211 -9.35 -13.50 -7.54
CA PRO A 211 -9.43 -14.82 -8.14
C PRO A 211 -10.56 -15.61 -7.48
N SER A 212 -11.30 -16.38 -8.28
CA SER A 212 -12.26 -17.36 -7.78
C SER A 212 -11.52 -18.43 -6.99
N ASP A 213 -11.87 -18.62 -5.71
CA ASP A 213 -11.31 -19.66 -4.83
C ASP A 213 -11.65 -21.11 -5.25
N ALA A 214 -12.11 -21.34 -6.48
CA ALA A 214 -12.55 -22.65 -6.97
C ALA A 214 -11.43 -23.57 -7.50
N GLN A 215 -10.14 -23.32 -7.23
CA GLN A 215 -9.05 -24.16 -7.77
C GLN A 215 -7.98 -24.65 -6.78
N ASN A 216 -8.16 -24.51 -5.46
CA ASN A 216 -7.26 -25.16 -4.48
C ASN A 216 -7.93 -26.33 -3.73
N GLY A 217 -8.65 -27.15 -4.48
CA GLY A 217 -9.17 -28.43 -4.01
C GLY A 217 -8.80 -29.54 -4.98
N THR A 218 -7.55 -30.00 -4.98
CA THR A 218 -7.09 -31.39 -5.24
C THR A 218 -5.56 -31.48 -5.32
N ALA A 219 -5.04 -32.59 -4.80
CA ALA A 219 -3.63 -33.05 -4.77
C ALA A 219 -2.74 -32.39 -3.70
N SER A 220 -2.20 -33.09 -2.70
CA SER A 220 -2.17 -34.52 -2.34
C SER A 220 -1.98 -34.64 -0.82
#